data_AF-A0A3A5H6Z6-F1
#
_entry.id   AF-A0A3A5H6Z6-F1
#
_cell.length_a   1.000
_cell.length_b   1.000
_cell.length_c   1.000
_cell.angle_alpha   90.00
_cell.angle_beta   90.00
_cell.angle_gamma   90.00
#
_symmetry.space_group_name_H-M   'P 1'
#
loop_
_entity.id
_entity.type
_entity.pdbx_description
1 polymer ?
#
loop_
_entity_poly.entity_id
_entity_poly.type
_entity_poly.pdbx_seq_one_letter_code
_entity_poly.pdbx_strand_id
1 'polypeptide(L)'
;MLNSVTEDRDAERTRTRLSPEERRRQLLGIGLRMLVEKPIQDLPLDAVAAEAGISRGLLFHYFPTKTDYYDAVIAAALRRVLRNISPDEGAAQDEALHQFVDRFYAQIERRRSFYLALVFGNGSLSLGGDGVDTHRMTIARRVVTATGLPEAALPVAHGWTAYVEDRALRWSGLPSDARADRDTEVDHACRALHALLALDGPDGENR
;
A
#
# COMPACT_ATOMS: atom_id res chain seq x y z
N MET A 1 13.64 60.39 -22.78
CA MET A 1 12.73 60.26 -21.63
C MET A 1 11.87 59.02 -21.91
N LEU A 2 12.22 57.84 -21.40
CA LEU A 2 11.90 57.26 -20.07
C LEU A 2 10.40 57.05 -19.82
N ASN A 3 9.98 55.79 -19.97
CA ASN A 3 9.07 54.96 -19.14
C ASN A 3 8.28 54.00 -20.06
N SER A 4 8.48 52.68 -20.01
CA SER A 4 7.98 51.75 -18.98
C SER A 4 6.46 51.95 -18.80
N VAL A 5 5.60 50.99 -19.07
CA VAL A 5 5.41 49.85 -18.18
C VAL A 5 4.69 48.72 -18.93
N THR A 6 5.30 47.55 -18.87
CA THR A 6 4.67 46.24 -19.10
C THR A 6 3.92 45.86 -17.83
N GLU A 7 2.63 46.18 -17.75
CA GLU A 7 1.67 45.67 -16.76
C GLU A 7 0.39 45.47 -17.59
N ASP A 8 -0.25 44.32 -17.68
CA ASP A 8 -0.70 43.51 -16.56
C ASP A 8 -1.10 42.13 -17.13
N ARG A 9 -0.11 41.24 -17.29
CA ARG A 9 -0.33 39.82 -17.63
C ARG A 9 -0.08 38.90 -16.42
N ASP A 10 -0.14 39.46 -15.22
CA ASP A 10 -0.43 38.72 -13.99
C ASP A 10 -1.96 38.68 -13.87
N ALA A 11 -2.68 38.01 -14.77
CA ALA A 11 -2.99 36.61 -14.54
C ALA A 11 -3.05 36.28 -13.03
N GLU A 12 -3.97 36.96 -12.34
CA GLU A 12 -4.70 36.45 -11.19
C GLU A 12 -5.25 35.07 -11.54
N ARG A 13 -4.37 34.07 -11.49
CA ARG A 13 -4.76 32.71 -11.19
C ARG A 13 -5.27 32.76 -9.78
N THR A 14 -6.54 33.10 -9.62
CA THR A 14 -7.31 32.96 -8.40
C THR A 14 -6.92 31.61 -7.81
N ARG A 15 -6.06 31.63 -6.78
CA ARG A 15 -5.67 30.43 -6.04
C ARG A 15 -6.92 30.03 -5.28
N THR A 16 -7.77 29.23 -5.92
CA THR A 16 -8.97 28.67 -5.32
C THR A 16 -8.53 28.02 -4.00
N ARG A 17 -9.08 28.52 -2.89
CA ARG A 17 -8.79 27.99 -1.56
C ARG A 17 -9.25 26.54 -1.54
N LEU A 18 -8.30 25.60 -1.53
CA LEU A 18 -8.60 24.19 -1.32
C LEU A 18 -9.35 24.00 -0.01
N SER A 19 -10.33 23.11 0.00
CA SER A 19 -10.96 22.67 1.24
C SER A 19 -9.92 21.99 2.15
N PRO A 20 -10.17 21.89 3.48
CA PRO A 20 -9.29 21.18 4.38
C PRO A 20 -8.98 19.74 3.93
N GLU A 21 -9.97 19.03 3.39
CA GLU A 21 -9.81 17.67 2.88
C GLU A 21 -8.97 17.60 1.60
N GLU A 22 -9.19 18.54 0.67
CA GLU A 22 -8.39 18.65 -0.54
C GLU A 22 -6.93 18.94 -0.22
N ARG A 23 -6.69 19.81 0.76
CA ARG A 23 -5.33 20.09 1.25
C ARG A 23 -4.69 18.86 1.86
N ARG A 24 -5.42 18.15 2.72
CA ARG A 24 -4.94 16.88 3.32
C ARG A 24 -4.60 15.86 2.23
N ARG A 25 -5.45 15.68 1.22
CA ARG A 25 -5.20 14.81 0.06
C ARG A 25 -3.98 15.24 -0.75
N GLN A 26 -3.80 16.53 -0.97
CA GLN A 26 -2.63 17.06 -1.68
C GLN A 26 -1.33 16.72 -0.96
N LEU A 27 -1.27 16.96 0.35
CA LEU A 27 -0.09 16.65 1.17
C LEU A 27 0.26 15.16 1.12
N LEU A 28 -0.73 14.28 1.29
CA LEU A 28 -0.53 12.84 1.14
C LEU A 28 -0.06 12.46 -0.27
N GLY A 29 -0.61 13.09 -1.31
CA GLY A 29 -0.21 12.86 -2.69
C GLY A 29 1.24 13.23 -2.96
N ILE A 30 1.75 14.31 -2.35
CA ILE A 30 3.17 14.71 -2.41
C ILE A 30 4.03 13.68 -1.68
N GLY A 31 3.68 13.33 -0.44
CA GLY A 31 4.42 12.32 0.32
C GLY A 31 4.53 10.97 -0.41
N LEU A 32 3.43 10.51 -1.01
CA LEU A 32 3.39 9.28 -1.81
C LEU A 32 4.31 9.31 -3.03
N ARG A 33 4.49 10.46 -3.68
CA ARG A 33 5.44 10.60 -4.81
C ARG A 33 6.88 10.52 -4.31
N MET A 34 7.20 11.24 -3.23
CA MET A 34 8.55 11.27 -2.66
C MET A 34 9.00 9.91 -2.13
N LEU A 35 8.09 9.06 -1.67
CA LEU A 35 8.38 7.68 -1.25
C LEU A 35 8.97 6.78 -2.35
N VAL A 36 8.84 7.16 -3.61
CA VAL A 36 9.47 6.41 -4.71
C VAL A 36 11.00 6.59 -4.71
N GLU A 37 11.47 7.75 -4.22
CA GLU A 37 12.88 8.15 -4.32
C GLU A 37 13.65 7.93 -3.01
N LYS A 38 12.96 8.03 -1.86
CA LYS A 38 13.60 7.99 -0.54
C LYS A 38 12.75 7.22 0.47
N PRO A 39 13.38 6.56 1.45
CA PRO A 39 12.66 5.96 2.58
C PRO A 39 11.82 6.98 3.34
N ILE A 40 10.75 6.53 4.01
CA ILE A 40 9.82 7.40 4.74
C ILE A 40 10.52 8.25 5.81
N GLN A 41 11.51 7.69 6.51
CA GLN A 41 12.26 8.40 7.55
C GLN A 41 13.01 9.63 7.01
N ASP A 42 13.42 9.58 5.76
CA ASP A 42 14.23 10.60 5.07
C ASP A 42 13.38 11.63 4.31
N LEU A 43 12.05 11.51 4.39
CA LEU A 43 11.11 12.36 3.67
C LEU A 43 11.13 13.80 4.21
N PRO A 44 11.58 14.80 3.41
CA PRO A 44 11.79 16.15 3.91
C PRO A 44 10.46 16.92 3.99
N LEU A 45 9.93 17.12 5.21
CA LEU A 45 8.66 17.83 5.43
C LEU A 45 8.67 19.27 4.88
N ASP A 46 9.83 19.94 4.86
CA ASP A 46 9.96 21.28 4.26
C ASP A 46 9.74 21.25 2.75
N ALA A 47 10.25 20.22 2.07
CA ALA A 47 10.01 20.05 0.64
C ALA A 47 8.54 19.74 0.35
N VAL A 48 7.89 18.92 1.20
CA VAL A 48 6.45 18.64 1.10
C VAL A 48 5.64 19.94 1.22
N ALA A 49 5.93 20.75 2.24
CA ALA A 49 5.23 22.00 2.46
C ALA A 49 5.46 23.00 1.32
N ALA A 50 6.71 23.11 0.85
CA ALA A 50 7.07 23.95 -0.29
C ALA A 50 6.35 23.54 -1.57
N GLU A 51 6.31 22.24 -1.89
CA GLU A 51 5.60 21.73 -3.07
C GLU A 51 4.08 21.92 -2.97
N ALA A 52 3.52 21.85 -1.77
CA ALA A 52 2.11 22.18 -1.52
C ALA A 52 1.82 23.69 -1.54
N GLY A 53 2.85 24.55 -1.54
CA GLY A 53 2.74 25.99 -1.47
C GLY A 53 2.21 26.49 -0.11
N ILE A 54 2.59 25.83 0.98
CA ILE A 54 2.20 26.16 2.36
C ILE A 54 3.41 26.28 3.28
N SER A 55 3.22 26.86 4.47
CA SER A 55 4.24 26.82 5.52
C SER A 55 4.33 25.44 6.16
N ARG A 56 5.51 25.10 6.72
CA ARG A 56 5.68 23.88 7.55
C ARG A 56 4.69 23.85 8.73
N GLY A 57 4.42 25.01 9.34
CA GLY A 57 3.43 25.12 10.41
C GLY A 57 2.02 24.72 9.98
N LEU A 58 1.61 25.08 8.75
CA LEU A 58 0.31 24.68 8.21
C LEU A 58 0.26 23.18 7.88
N LEU A 59 1.38 22.53 7.53
CA LEU A 59 1.43 21.06 7.43
C LEU A 59 1.11 20.42 8.78
N PHE A 60 1.73 20.90 9.87
CA PHE A 60 1.48 20.36 11.20
C PHE A 60 0.06 20.66 11.75
N HIS A 61 -0.63 21.65 11.19
CA HIS A 61 -2.06 21.83 11.47
C HIS A 61 -2.91 20.63 10.99
N TYR A 62 -2.54 20.00 9.87
CA TYR A 62 -3.23 18.80 9.37
C TYR A 62 -2.70 17.51 9.99
N PHE A 63 -1.42 17.47 10.34
CA PHE A 63 -0.74 16.30 10.87
C PHE A 63 0.08 16.73 12.10
N PRO A 64 -0.46 16.62 13.32
CA PRO A 64 0.12 17.26 14.52
C PRO A 64 1.60 16.97 14.74
N THR A 65 2.04 15.76 14.41
CA THR A 65 3.43 15.33 14.51
C THR A 65 4.01 14.84 13.18
N LYS A 66 5.35 14.75 13.12
CA LYS A 66 6.06 14.11 12.00
C LYS A 66 5.59 12.66 11.81
N THR A 67 5.40 11.94 12.90
CA THR A 67 4.89 10.57 12.91
C THR A 67 3.49 10.49 12.34
N ASP A 68 2.56 11.37 12.74
CA ASP A 68 1.19 11.38 12.21
C ASP A 68 1.14 11.57 10.70
N TYR A 69 2.04 12.42 10.16
CA TYR A 69 2.13 12.60 8.72
C TYR A 69 2.68 11.33 8.03
N TYR A 70 3.73 10.74 8.59
CA TYR A 70 4.33 9.53 8.05
C TYR A 70 3.36 8.35 8.05
N ASP A 71 2.65 8.14 9.16
CA ASP A 71 1.63 7.10 9.29
C ASP A 71 0.50 7.32 8.29
N ALA A 72 0.07 8.57 8.09
CA ALA A 72 -0.97 8.87 7.12
C ALA A 72 -0.52 8.62 5.67
N VAL A 73 0.74 8.90 5.34
CA VAL A 73 1.33 8.60 4.02
C VAL A 73 1.44 7.09 3.82
N ILE A 74 1.94 6.34 4.80
CA ILE A 74 2.03 4.87 4.76
C ILE A 74 0.65 4.26 4.63
N ALA A 75 -0.31 4.67 5.44
CA ALA A 75 -1.68 4.18 5.35
C ALA A 75 -2.30 4.48 3.98
N ALA A 76 -1.98 5.63 3.36
CA ALA A 76 -2.41 5.95 2.00
C ALA A 76 -1.74 5.03 0.95
N ALA A 77 -0.46 4.70 1.14
CA ALA A 77 0.27 3.77 0.28
C ALA A 77 -0.32 2.35 0.38
N LEU A 78 -0.56 1.87 1.60
CA LEU A 78 -1.19 0.57 1.86
C LEU A 78 -2.60 0.50 1.25
N ARG A 79 -3.43 1.53 1.44
CA ARG A 79 -4.75 1.61 0.77
C ARG A 79 -4.63 1.55 -0.75
N ARG A 80 -3.58 2.14 -1.34
CA ARG A 80 -3.33 2.07 -2.79
C ARG A 80 -2.94 0.66 -3.22
N VAL A 81 -2.06 -0.02 -2.48
CA VAL A 81 -1.70 -1.43 -2.72
C VAL A 81 -2.95 -2.29 -2.66
N LEU A 82 -3.75 -2.17 -1.59
CA LEU A 82 -4.97 -2.95 -1.40
C LEU A 82 -5.97 -2.78 -2.55
N ARG A 83 -6.21 -1.54 -3.01
CA ARG A 83 -7.08 -1.30 -4.18
C ARG A 83 -6.57 -1.95 -5.46
N ASN A 84 -5.25 -2.01 -5.64
CA ASN A 84 -4.67 -2.61 -6.84
C ASN A 84 -4.78 -4.14 -6.86
N ILE A 85 -4.88 -4.76 -5.69
CA ILE A 85 -4.94 -6.22 -5.54
C ILE A 85 -6.35 -6.72 -5.21
N SER A 86 -7.33 -5.84 -5.02
CA SER A 86 -8.73 -6.22 -4.84
C SER A 86 -9.20 -7.01 -6.05
N PRO A 87 -9.86 -8.16 -5.87
CA PRO A 87 -10.52 -8.88 -6.97
C PRO A 87 -11.76 -8.11 -7.44
N ASP A 88 -12.32 -8.55 -8.56
CA ASP A 88 -13.51 -7.97 -9.16
C ASP A 88 -14.75 -8.21 -8.29
N GLU A 89 -15.66 -7.24 -8.25
CA GLU A 89 -16.90 -7.35 -7.49
C GLU A 89 -17.77 -8.50 -8.05
N GLY A 90 -18.20 -9.39 -7.15
CA GLY A 90 -19.04 -10.54 -7.51
C GLY A 90 -18.30 -11.73 -8.11
N ALA A 91 -16.97 -11.74 -8.14
CA ALA A 91 -16.20 -12.91 -8.53
C ALA A 91 -16.52 -14.12 -7.63
N ALA A 92 -16.56 -15.32 -8.21
CA ALA A 92 -16.66 -16.56 -7.45
C ALA A 92 -15.45 -16.72 -6.50
N GLN A 93 -15.60 -17.46 -5.41
CA GLN A 93 -14.59 -17.57 -4.36
C GLN A 93 -13.18 -17.88 -4.87
N ASP A 94 -13.01 -18.94 -5.66
CA ASP A 94 -11.70 -19.35 -6.18
C ASP A 94 -11.13 -18.37 -7.21
N GLU A 95 -12.00 -17.77 -8.03
CA GLU A 95 -11.62 -16.73 -8.98
C GLU A 95 -11.15 -15.46 -8.24
N ALA A 96 -11.85 -15.06 -7.18
CA ALA A 96 -11.46 -13.92 -6.35
C ALA A 96 -10.10 -14.16 -5.69
N LEU A 97 -9.84 -15.38 -5.22
CA LEU A 97 -8.53 -15.76 -4.67
C LEU A 97 -7.44 -15.71 -5.75
N HIS A 98 -7.69 -16.29 -6.92
CA HIS A 98 -6.74 -16.29 -8.03
C HIS A 98 -6.39 -14.86 -8.47
N GLN A 99 -7.41 -14.01 -8.69
CA GLN A 99 -7.22 -12.61 -9.03
C GLN A 99 -6.44 -11.84 -7.96
N PHE A 100 -6.75 -12.08 -6.68
CA PHE A 100 -6.04 -11.44 -5.58
C PHE A 100 -4.54 -11.77 -5.62
N VAL A 101 -4.20 -13.05 -5.75
CA VAL A 101 -2.82 -13.52 -5.78
C VAL A 101 -2.11 -13.01 -7.03
N ASP A 102 -2.71 -13.14 -8.22
CA ASP A 102 -2.13 -12.65 -9.48
C ASP A 102 -1.80 -11.16 -9.42
N ARG A 103 -2.78 -10.35 -8.98
CA ARG A 103 -2.59 -8.90 -8.84
C ARG A 103 -1.55 -8.56 -7.78
N PHE A 104 -1.41 -9.36 -6.73
CA PHE A 104 -0.38 -9.16 -5.72
C PHE A 104 1.04 -9.44 -6.26
N TYR A 105 1.21 -10.52 -7.01
CA TYR A 105 2.46 -10.79 -7.75
C TYR A 105 2.77 -9.67 -8.74
N ALA A 106 1.79 -9.25 -9.55
CA ALA A 106 1.95 -8.18 -10.52
C ALA A 106 2.33 -6.84 -9.86
N GLN A 107 1.75 -6.54 -8.70
CA GLN A 107 2.03 -5.33 -7.94
C GLN A 107 3.47 -5.34 -7.41
N ILE A 108 3.93 -6.46 -6.84
CA ILE A 108 5.30 -6.62 -6.34
C ILE A 108 6.30 -6.55 -7.50
N GLU A 109 6.03 -7.22 -8.62
CA GLU A 109 6.90 -7.19 -9.80
C GLU A 109 7.08 -5.76 -10.34
N ARG A 110 5.96 -5.06 -10.58
CA ARG A 110 5.99 -3.71 -11.17
C ARG A 110 6.59 -2.66 -10.24
N ARG A 111 6.52 -2.86 -8.92
CA ARG A 111 6.87 -1.85 -7.91
C ARG A 111 7.76 -2.41 -6.80
N ARG A 112 8.64 -3.36 -7.13
CA ARG A 112 9.48 -4.08 -6.15
C ARG A 112 10.19 -3.16 -5.18
N SER A 113 10.95 -2.19 -5.68
CA SER A 113 11.72 -1.27 -4.83
C SER A 113 10.84 -0.45 -3.89
N PHE A 114 9.68 0.01 -4.37
CA PHE A 114 8.70 0.71 -3.56
C PHE A 114 8.08 -0.19 -2.50
N TYR A 115 7.73 -1.44 -2.86
CA TYR A 115 7.21 -2.42 -1.92
C TYR A 115 8.23 -2.73 -0.82
N LEU A 116 9.49 -2.96 -1.19
CA LEU A 116 10.58 -3.19 -0.26
C LEU A 116 10.79 -2.00 0.68
N ALA A 117 10.77 -0.77 0.15
CA ALA A 117 10.88 0.43 0.97
C ALA A 117 9.68 0.60 1.93
N LEU A 118 8.47 0.25 1.50
CA LEU A 118 7.25 0.36 2.31
C LEU A 118 7.17 -0.70 3.42
N VAL A 119 7.58 -1.94 3.13
CA VAL A 119 7.42 -3.09 4.03
C VAL A 119 8.68 -3.37 4.87
N PHE A 120 9.87 -3.11 4.32
CA PHE A 120 11.16 -3.43 4.95
C PHE A 120 12.08 -2.22 5.13
N GLY A 121 11.66 -1.01 4.70
CA GLY A 121 12.45 0.20 4.92
C GLY A 121 12.60 0.48 6.41
N ASN A 122 13.83 0.31 6.93
CA ASN A 122 14.19 0.38 8.35
C ASN A 122 13.50 1.51 9.11
N GLY A 123 12.59 1.12 9.98
CA GLY A 123 12.04 1.98 11.01
C GLY A 123 10.94 1.22 11.72
N SER A 124 11.03 1.17 13.05
CA SER A 124 9.90 0.90 13.94
C SER A 124 8.82 1.99 13.74
N LEU A 125 8.23 2.05 12.55
CA LEU A 125 6.87 2.51 12.40
C LEU A 125 6.05 1.27 12.75
N SER A 126 5.95 1.07 14.07
CA SER A 126 4.73 0.49 14.63
C SER A 126 3.62 1.21 13.89
N LEU A 127 2.92 0.50 13.00
CA LEU A 127 1.61 0.96 12.54
C LEU A 127 0.87 1.24 13.85
N GLY A 128 0.72 2.53 14.17
CA GLY A 128 0.82 3.05 15.53
C GLY A 128 -0.01 2.33 16.58
N GLY A 129 0.65 1.88 17.64
CA GLY A 129 0.01 1.43 18.88
C GLY A 129 -0.93 0.22 18.70
N ASP A 130 -1.59 -0.16 19.79
CA ASP A 130 -2.38 -1.39 19.91
C ASP A 130 -3.64 -1.48 18.99
N GLY A 131 -3.77 -0.65 17.96
CA GLY A 131 -4.99 -0.48 17.16
C GLY A 131 -4.87 -0.45 15.64
N VAL A 132 -3.68 -0.48 15.03
CA VAL A 132 -3.53 -0.56 13.57
C VAL A 132 -3.05 -1.95 13.16
N ASP A 133 -3.90 -2.69 12.45
CA ASP A 133 -3.56 -3.99 11.88
C ASP A 133 -2.30 -3.88 11.02
N THR A 134 -1.39 -4.85 11.16
CA THR A 134 -0.21 -4.95 10.29
C THR A 134 -0.63 -4.97 8.82
N HIS A 135 0.27 -4.60 7.91
CA HIS A 135 0.00 -4.70 6.47
C HIS A 135 -0.55 -6.08 6.08
N ARG A 136 0.08 -7.13 6.61
CA ARG A 136 -0.32 -8.53 6.38
C ARG A 136 -1.69 -8.85 6.96
N MET A 137 -2.00 -8.37 8.17
CA MET A 137 -3.33 -8.57 8.78
C MET A 137 -4.41 -7.86 7.97
N THR A 138 -4.14 -6.65 7.49
CA THR A 138 -5.06 -5.91 6.62
C THR A 138 -5.31 -6.66 5.31
N ILE A 139 -4.26 -7.22 4.69
CA ILE A 139 -4.41 -8.10 3.51
C ILE A 139 -5.24 -9.34 3.86
N ALA A 140 -4.92 -10.03 4.96
CA ALA A 140 -5.58 -11.27 5.35
C ALA A 140 -7.09 -11.07 5.53
N ARG A 141 -7.51 -9.99 6.20
CA ARG A 141 -8.94 -9.65 6.33
C ARG A 141 -9.59 -9.40 4.97
N ARG A 142 -8.88 -8.77 4.03
CA ARG A 142 -9.39 -8.55 2.67
C ARG A 142 -9.55 -9.84 1.91
N VAL A 143 -8.61 -10.76 2.03
CA VAL A 143 -8.72 -12.11 1.45
C VAL A 143 -9.95 -12.80 2.01
N VAL A 144 -10.06 -12.92 3.34
CA VAL A 144 -11.22 -13.55 4.01
C VAL A 144 -12.55 -12.95 3.54
N THR A 145 -12.62 -11.62 3.47
CA THR A 145 -13.83 -10.91 3.01
C THR A 145 -14.13 -11.22 1.53
N ALA A 146 -13.13 -11.12 0.66
CA ALA A 146 -13.30 -11.26 -0.79
C ALA A 146 -13.61 -12.70 -1.20
N THR A 147 -13.09 -13.68 -0.47
CA THR A 147 -13.33 -15.10 -0.74
C THR A 147 -14.52 -15.65 0.04
N GLY A 148 -15.18 -14.85 0.89
CA GLY A 148 -16.28 -15.33 1.74
C GLY A 148 -15.88 -16.44 2.73
N LEU A 149 -14.61 -16.50 3.12
CA LEU A 149 -14.15 -17.46 4.14
C LEU A 149 -14.71 -17.07 5.52
N PRO A 150 -14.93 -18.03 6.43
CA PRO A 150 -15.34 -17.71 7.79
C PRO A 150 -14.26 -16.90 8.52
N GLU A 151 -14.65 -16.06 9.48
CA GLU A 151 -13.69 -15.26 10.26
C GLU A 151 -12.65 -16.12 11.00
N ALA A 152 -13.01 -17.36 11.36
CA ALA A 152 -12.11 -18.34 11.95
C ALA A 152 -10.90 -18.69 11.05
N ALA A 153 -10.98 -18.46 9.74
CA ALA A 153 -9.87 -18.66 8.80
C ALA A 153 -8.83 -17.52 8.84
N LEU A 154 -9.09 -16.43 9.57
CA LEU A 154 -8.21 -15.26 9.59
C LEU A 154 -6.76 -15.56 10.03
N PRO A 155 -6.49 -16.37 11.07
CA PRO A 155 -5.11 -16.73 11.43
C PRO A 155 -4.38 -17.47 10.31
N VAL A 156 -5.05 -18.41 9.64
CA VAL A 156 -4.52 -19.13 8.46
C VAL A 156 -4.24 -18.16 7.33
N ALA A 157 -5.21 -17.31 6.98
CA ALA A 157 -5.07 -16.33 5.91
C ALA A 157 -3.93 -15.34 6.19
N HIS A 158 -3.70 -14.97 7.46
CA HIS A 158 -2.60 -14.11 7.87
C HIS A 158 -1.24 -14.79 7.68
N GLY A 159 -1.08 -16.04 8.12
CA GLY A 159 0.13 -16.81 7.86
C GLY A 159 0.39 -17.05 6.37
N TRP A 160 -0.66 -17.41 5.63
CA TRP A 160 -0.63 -17.58 4.19
C TRP A 160 -0.25 -16.28 3.45
N THR A 161 -0.70 -15.13 3.92
CA THR A 161 -0.32 -13.83 3.34
C THR A 161 1.19 -13.61 3.39
N ALA A 162 1.83 -13.93 4.54
CA ALA A 162 3.28 -13.85 4.68
C ALA A 162 4.00 -14.82 3.73
N TYR A 163 3.46 -16.03 3.58
CA TYR A 163 3.95 -17.04 2.64
C TYR A 163 3.92 -16.55 1.18
N VAL A 164 2.79 -16.03 0.72
CA VAL A 164 2.62 -15.51 -0.65
C VAL A 164 3.52 -14.31 -0.90
N GLU A 165 3.63 -13.40 0.07
CA GLU A 165 4.51 -12.23 -0.03
C GLU A 165 5.98 -12.63 -0.20
N ASP A 166 6.50 -13.55 0.61
CA ASP A 166 7.89 -14.03 0.49
C ASP A 166 8.14 -14.69 -0.88
N ARG A 167 7.20 -15.52 -1.36
CA ARG A 167 7.31 -16.13 -2.69
C ARG A 167 7.35 -15.09 -3.81
N ALA A 168 6.41 -14.14 -3.81
CA ALA A 168 6.36 -13.08 -4.82
C ALA A 168 7.62 -12.21 -4.80
N LEU A 169 8.17 -11.94 -3.61
CA LEU A 169 9.44 -11.21 -3.46
C LEU A 169 10.64 -12.04 -3.93
N ARG A 170 10.68 -13.35 -3.74
CA ARG A 170 11.77 -14.17 -4.30
C ARG A 170 11.65 -14.27 -5.80
N TRP A 171 10.47 -14.62 -6.30
CA TRP A 171 10.18 -14.77 -7.73
C TRP A 171 10.52 -13.50 -8.52
N SER A 172 10.05 -12.33 -8.08
CA SER A 172 10.34 -11.05 -8.75
C SER A 172 11.80 -10.59 -8.64
N GLY A 173 12.58 -11.18 -7.73
CA GLY A 173 14.02 -10.92 -7.59
C GLY A 173 14.89 -11.72 -8.55
N LEU A 174 14.36 -12.78 -9.16
CA LEU A 174 15.09 -13.62 -10.11
C LEU A 174 15.23 -12.95 -11.48
N PRO A 175 16.28 -13.26 -12.27
CA PRO A 175 16.33 -12.98 -13.71
C PRO A 175 15.11 -13.55 -14.43
N SER A 176 14.60 -12.86 -15.47
CA SER A 176 13.35 -13.23 -16.14
C SER A 176 13.35 -14.64 -16.75
N ASP A 177 14.49 -15.13 -17.21
CA ASP A 177 14.68 -16.47 -17.76
C ASP A 177 14.76 -17.59 -16.70
N ALA A 178 14.99 -17.22 -15.44
CA ALA A 178 15.03 -18.14 -14.30
C ALA A 178 13.69 -18.20 -13.53
N ARG A 179 12.70 -17.39 -13.92
CA ARG A 179 11.38 -17.35 -13.28
C ARG A 179 10.51 -18.49 -13.80
N ALA A 180 9.83 -19.18 -12.88
CA ALA A 180 8.64 -19.94 -13.24
C ALA A 180 7.59 -18.99 -13.82
N ASP A 181 6.70 -19.52 -14.65
CA ASP A 181 5.55 -18.75 -15.12
C ASP A 181 4.72 -18.25 -13.93
N ARG A 182 4.20 -17.04 -14.04
CA ARG A 182 3.48 -16.39 -12.93
C ARG A 182 2.22 -17.17 -12.58
N ASP A 183 1.51 -17.72 -13.55
CA ASP A 183 0.27 -18.46 -13.30
C ASP A 183 0.58 -19.73 -12.49
N THR A 184 1.74 -20.36 -12.71
CA THR A 184 2.20 -21.48 -11.86
C THR A 184 2.40 -21.09 -10.40
N GLU A 185 2.96 -19.90 -10.14
CA GLU A 185 3.12 -19.37 -8.77
C GLU A 185 1.78 -19.02 -8.12
N VAL A 186 0.85 -18.46 -8.92
CA VAL A 186 -0.51 -18.10 -8.48
C VAL A 186 -1.29 -19.36 -8.10
N ASP A 187 -1.32 -20.36 -8.97
CA ASP A 187 -1.96 -21.65 -8.73
C ASP A 187 -1.42 -22.34 -7.48
N HIS A 188 -0.09 -22.30 -7.29
CA HIS A 188 0.56 -22.86 -6.12
C HIS A 188 0.10 -22.16 -4.83
N ALA A 189 0.08 -20.83 -4.83
CA ALA A 189 -0.38 -20.06 -3.69
C ALA A 189 -1.86 -20.31 -3.36
N CYS A 190 -2.73 -20.45 -4.36
CA CYS A 190 -4.14 -20.80 -4.16
C CYS A 190 -4.27 -22.19 -3.50
N ARG A 191 -3.61 -23.21 -4.06
CA ARG A 191 -3.58 -24.57 -3.47
C ARG A 191 -3.02 -24.57 -2.04
N ALA A 192 -2.02 -23.75 -1.76
CA ALA A 192 -1.45 -23.63 -0.42
C ALA A 192 -2.47 -23.11 0.61
N LEU A 193 -3.31 -22.13 0.25
CA LEU A 193 -4.37 -21.66 1.16
C LEU A 193 -5.35 -22.79 1.48
N HIS A 194 -5.83 -23.50 0.45
CA HIS A 194 -6.77 -24.61 0.65
C HIS A 194 -6.15 -25.72 1.52
N ALA A 195 -4.88 -26.07 1.30
CA ALA A 195 -4.18 -27.06 2.10
C ALA A 195 -4.06 -26.63 3.58
N LEU A 196 -3.73 -25.36 3.85
CA LEU A 196 -3.64 -24.83 5.21
C LEU A 196 -5.01 -24.80 5.90
N LEU A 197 -6.07 -24.41 5.18
CA LEU A 197 -7.44 -24.41 5.72
C LEU A 197 -7.92 -25.83 6.06
N ALA A 198 -7.50 -26.84 5.29
CA ALA A 198 -7.84 -28.22 5.57
C ALA A 198 -7.16 -28.77 6.84
N LEU A 199 -5.97 -28.26 7.20
CA LEU A 199 -5.26 -28.64 8.43
C LEU A 199 -5.95 -28.08 9.69
N ASP A 200 -6.51 -26.88 9.59
CA ASP A 200 -7.21 -26.20 10.70
C ASP A 200 -8.70 -26.58 10.78
N GLY A 201 -9.19 -27.39 9.85
CA GLY A 201 -10.53 -27.97 9.91
C GLY A 201 -10.69 -28.98 11.04
N PRO A 202 -11.92 -29.29 11.48
CA PRO A 202 -12.20 -30.21 12.59
C PRO A 202 -11.67 -31.65 12.42
N ASP A 203 -11.11 -32.00 11.26
CA ASP A 203 -10.55 -33.32 10.95
C ASP A 203 -9.05 -33.46 11.32
N GLY A 204 -8.42 -32.40 11.86
CA GLY A 204 -7.01 -32.39 12.27
C GLY A 204 -6.65 -33.27 13.48
N GLU A 205 -7.63 -33.90 14.14
CA GLU A 205 -7.43 -34.72 15.34
C GLU A 205 -7.19 -36.22 15.09
N ASN A 206 -7.07 -36.70 13.84
CA ASN A 206 -6.89 -38.14 13.63
C ASN A 206 -5.92 -38.53 12.49
N ARG A 207 -4.67 -38.08 12.59
CA ARG A 207 -3.53 -38.74 11.92
C ARG A 207 -2.28 -38.77 12.79
#